data_AF-A0A401TWC1-F1
#
_entry.id   AF-A0A401TWC1-F1
#
_cell.length_a   1.000
_cell.length_b   1.000
_cell.length_c   1.000
_cell.angle_alpha   90.00
_cell.angle_beta   90.00
_cell.angle_gamma   90.00
#
_symmetry.space_group_name_H-M   'P 1'
#
loop_
_entity.id
_entity.type
_entity.pdbx_description
1 polymer ?
#
loop_
_entity_poly.entity_id
_entity_poly.type
_entity_poly.pdbx_seq_one_letter_code
_entity_poly.pdbx_strand_id
1 'polypeptide(L)'
;MFFTPGPNNIMLLSSGLTYGFRRTVPHIAGITVGFAFMVGAVGVGLGAVFIAYPVLQTILKYGGVAYLVYLAAVIAMDEPPSA
;
A
#
# COMPACT_ATOMS: atom_id res chain seq x y z
N MET A 1 9.72 -7.55 3.40
CA MET A 1 9.41 -6.17 3.81
C MET A 1 9.63 -5.95 5.31
N PHE A 2 10.61 -6.62 5.93
CA PHE A 2 10.86 -6.53 7.38
C PHE A 2 11.91 -5.47 7.76
N PHE A 3 12.65 -4.94 6.78
CA PHE A 3 13.77 -4.01 7.02
C PHE A 3 13.66 -2.65 6.33
N THR A 4 12.79 -2.51 5.31
CA THR A 4 12.56 -1.24 4.64
C THR A 4 11.35 -0.54 5.28
N PRO A 5 11.51 0.67 5.85
CA PRO A 5 10.38 1.43 6.39
C PRO A 5 9.53 1.91 5.22
N GLY A 6 8.51 1.12 4.87
CA GLY A 6 7.48 1.54 3.92
C GLY A 6 6.44 2.44 4.59
N PRO A 7 5.61 3.16 3.81
CA PRO A 7 4.57 4.04 4.34
C PRO A 7 3.66 3.34 5.34
N ASN A 8 3.26 2.11 5.06
CA ASN A 8 2.42 1.31 5.96
C ASN A 8 3.13 1.00 7.30
N ASN A 9 4.42 0.62 7.28
CA ASN A 9 5.18 0.37 8.50
C ASN A 9 5.45 1.66 9.30
N ILE A 10 5.67 2.80 8.62
CA ILE A 10 5.82 4.12 9.26
C ILE A 10 4.49 4.57 9.87
N MET A 11 3.37 4.37 9.18
CA MET A 11 2.03 4.66 9.70
C MET A 11 1.68 3.79 10.91
N LEU A 12 2.05 2.50 10.90
CA LEU A 12 1.88 1.61 12.05
C LEU A 12 2.78 2.00 13.23
N LEU A 13 4.04 2.38 12.96
CA LEU A 13 4.96 2.88 13.97
C LEU A 13 4.42 4.18 14.61
N SER A 14 4.05 5.15 13.78
CA SER A 14 3.44 6.41 14.21
C SER A 14 2.15 6.15 14.99
N SER A 15 1.24 5.33 14.47
CA SER A 15 -0.02 5.01 15.16
C SER A 15 0.20 4.25 16.47
N GLY A 16 1.25 3.44 16.56
CA GLY A 16 1.67 2.73 17.78
C GLY A 16 2.22 3.68 18.84
N LEU A 17 3.00 4.68 18.43
CA LEU A 17 3.60 5.71 19.30
C LEU A 17 2.58 6.77 19.74
N THR A 18 1.67 7.20 18.85
CA THR A 18 0.73 8.32 19.11
C THR A 18 -0.57 7.86 19.76
N TYR A 19 -1.14 6.70 19.39
CA TYR A 19 -2.45 6.24 19.87
C TYR A 19 -2.41 5.04 20.84
N GLY A 20 -1.23 4.47 21.05
CA GLY A 20 -0.99 3.30 21.89
C GLY A 20 -1.41 1.98 21.24
N PHE A 21 -0.75 0.89 21.66
CA PHE A 21 -0.85 -0.46 21.06
C PHE A 21 -2.29 -0.95 20.86
N ARG A 22 -3.22 -0.62 21.77
CA ARG A 22 -4.62 -1.10 21.72
C ARG A 22 -5.45 -0.48 20.58
N ARG A 23 -5.12 0.74 20.12
CA ARG A 23 -5.83 1.39 19.00
C ARG A 23 -5.20 1.10 17.64
N THR A 24 -3.97 0.60 17.63
CA THR A 24 -3.28 0.12 16.42
C THR A 24 -3.71 -1.28 15.99
N VAL A 25 -4.20 -2.10 16.91
CA VAL A 25 -4.73 -3.46 16.63
C VAL A 25 -5.76 -3.50 15.49
N PRO A 26 -6.83 -2.68 15.46
CA PRO A 26 -7.78 -2.69 14.34
C PRO A 26 -7.14 -2.27 13.01
N HIS A 27 -6.14 -1.37 13.04
CA HIS A 27 -5.42 -0.96 11.83
C HIS A 27 -4.54 -2.10 11.27
N ILE A 28 -3.85 -2.83 12.16
CA ILE A 28 -3.07 -4.03 11.80
C ILE A 28 -4.00 -5.12 11.26
N ALA A 29 -5.11 -5.40 11.96
CA ALA A 29 -6.08 -6.41 11.55
C ALA A 29 -6.69 -6.10 10.17
N GLY A 30 -7.02 -4.83 9.90
CA GLY A 30 -7.53 -4.41 8.60
C GLY A 30 -6.52 -4.66 7.47
N ILE A 31 -5.23 -4.36 7.69
CA ILE A 31 -4.17 -4.65 6.73
C ILE A 31 -4.04 -6.16 6.49
N THR A 32 -4.00 -6.96 7.56
CA THR A 32 -3.87 -8.42 7.46
C THR A 32 -5.05 -9.06 6.74
N VAL A 33 -6.28 -8.67 7.08
CA VAL A 33 -7.51 -9.19 6.45
C VAL A 33 -7.58 -8.75 4.99
N GLY A 34 -7.29 -7.48 4.70
CA GLY A 34 -7.26 -6.97 3.33
C GLY A 34 -6.22 -7.70 2.47
N PHE A 35 -5.04 -7.97 3.03
CA PHE A 35 -4.00 -8.73 2.34
C PHE A 35 -4.39 -10.20 2.12
N ALA A 36 -4.96 -10.86 3.13
CA ALA A 36 -5.45 -12.24 3.00
C ALA A 36 -6.58 -12.34 1.96
N PHE A 37 -7.50 -11.37 1.95
CA PHE A 37 -8.56 -11.28 0.94
C PHE A 37 -7.99 -11.06 -0.47
N MET A 38 -7.04 -10.15 -0.63
CA MET A 38 -6.37 -9.90 -1.91
C MET A 38 -5.69 -11.17 -2.44
N VAL A 39 -4.91 -11.86 -1.60
CA VAL A 39 -4.23 -13.10 -1.95
C VAL A 39 -5.24 -14.20 -2.32
N GLY A 40 -6.32 -14.34 -1.53
CA GLY A 40 -7.41 -15.26 -1.82
C GLY A 40 -8.06 -14.96 -3.17
N ALA A 41 -8.40 -13.70 -3.44
CA ALA A 41 -9.01 -13.27 -4.70
C ALA A 41 -8.08 -13.52 -5.91
N VAL A 42 -6.77 -13.26 -5.77
CA VAL A 42 -5.77 -13.60 -6.79
C VAL A 42 -5.70 -15.11 -7.03
N GLY A 43 -5.66 -15.91 -5.96
CA GLY A 43 -5.61 -17.38 -6.02
C GLY A 43 -6.86 -18.03 -6.61
N VAL A 44 -8.04 -17.40 -6.47
CA VAL A 44 -9.31 -17.89 -7.01
C VAL A 44 -9.44 -17.66 -8.53
N GLY A 45 -8.64 -16.78 -9.13
CA GLY A 45 -8.61 -16.67 -10.60
C GLY A 45 -8.48 -15.26 -11.17
N LEU A 46 -8.28 -14.22 -10.36
CA LEU A 46 -7.93 -12.89 -10.89
C LEU A 46 -6.66 -12.92 -11.76
N GLY A 47 -5.73 -13.84 -11.49
CA GLY A 47 -4.59 -14.11 -12.37
C GLY A 47 -4.97 -14.54 -13.80
N ALA A 48 -6.08 -15.29 -13.95
CA ALA A 48 -6.57 -15.71 -15.27
C ALA A 48 -7.12 -14.52 -16.08
N VAL A 49 -7.68 -13.51 -15.42
CA VAL A 49 -8.13 -12.26 -16.07
C VAL A 49 -6.95 -11.49 -16.65
N PHE A 50 -5.81 -11.46 -15.94
CA PHE A 50 -4.60 -10.82 -16.44
C PHE A 50 -3.97 -11.57 -17.63
N ILE A 51 -4.12 -12.90 -17.69
CA ILE A 51 -3.69 -13.71 -18.85
C ILE A 51 -4.61 -13.46 -20.05
N ALA A 52 -5.93 -13.35 -19.83
CA ALA A 52 -6.91 -13.08 -20.89
C ALA A 52 -6.79 -11.65 -21.45
N TYR A 53 -6.46 -10.67 -20.60
CA TYR A 53 -6.36 -9.25 -20.97
C TYR A 53 -4.98 -8.68 -20.62
N PRO A 54 -3.94 -8.92 -21.43
CA PRO A 54 -2.58 -8.43 -21.18
C PRO A 54 -2.47 -6.89 -21.23
N VAL A 55 -3.42 -6.23 -21.90
CA VAL A 55 -3.53 -4.76 -21.93
C VAL A 55 -3.80 -4.20 -20.54
N LEU A 56 -4.60 -4.90 -19.70
CA LEU A 56 -4.93 -4.45 -18.35
C LEU A 56 -3.69 -4.43 -17.46
N GLN A 57 -2.83 -5.45 -17.58
CA GLN A 57 -1.55 -5.50 -16.88
C GLN A 57 -0.62 -4.35 -17.32
N THR A 58 -0.63 -4.02 -18.61
CA THR A 58 0.17 -2.93 -19.17
C THR A 58 -0.28 -1.58 -18.61
N ILE A 59 -1.58 -1.31 -18.65
CA ILE A 59 -2.17 -0.08 -18.09
C ILE A 59 -1.88 0.02 -16.60
N LEU A 60 -2.07 -1.06 -15.84
CA LEU A 60 -1.83 -1.06 -14.40
C LEU A 60 -0.35 -0.80 -14.07
N LYS A 61 0.57 -1.37 -14.86
CA LYS A 61 2.01 -1.15 -14.70
C LYS A 61 2.38 0.31 -14.94
N TYR A 62 2.00 0.87 -16.08
CA TYR A 62 2.35 2.26 -16.41
C TYR A 62 1.58 3.27 -15.55
N GLY A 63 0.31 3.01 -15.25
CA GLY A 63 -0.51 3.81 -14.34
C GLY A 63 0.03 3.81 -12.91
N GLY A 64 0.49 2.66 -12.43
CA GLY A 64 1.16 2.55 -11.13
C GLY A 64 2.46 3.35 -11.08
N VAL A 65 3.29 3.27 -12.11
CA VAL A 65 4.51 4.10 -12.20
C VAL A 65 4.17 5.58 -12.24
N ALA A 66 3.19 6.00 -13.06
CA ALA A 66 2.75 7.39 -13.12
C ALA A 66 2.24 7.88 -11.75
N TYR A 67 1.47 7.06 -11.04
CA TYR A 67 1.00 7.37 -9.69
C TYR A 67 2.14 7.50 -8.69
N LEU A 68 3.14 6.62 -8.73
CA LEU A 68 4.32 6.72 -7.86
C LEU A 68 5.15 7.98 -8.14
N VAL A 69 5.32 8.33 -9.43
CA VAL A 69 6.00 9.58 -9.84
C VAL A 69 5.22 10.80 -9.35
N TYR A 70 3.89 10.79 -9.51
CA TYR A 70 3.03 11.83 -8.98
C TYR A 70 3.15 11.95 -7.45
N LEU A 71 3.07 10.85 -6.71
CA LEU A 71 3.19 10.84 -5.27
C LEU A 71 4.57 11.36 -4.82
N ALA A 72 5.65 10.95 -5.51
CA ALA A 72 6.99 11.45 -5.24
C ALA A 72 7.11 12.96 -5.50
N ALA A 73 6.50 13.47 -6.57
CA ALA A 73 6.46 14.89 -6.86
C ALA A 73 5.68 15.66 -5.80
N VAL A 74 4.53 15.15 -5.36
CA VAL A 74 3.73 15.74 -4.27
C VAL A 74 4.54 15.80 -2.98
N ILE A 75 5.17 14.71 -2.56
CA ILE A 75 5.99 14.67 -1.34
C ILE A 75 7.21 15.59 -1.45
N ALA A 76 7.82 15.70 -2.63
CA ALA A 76 8.98 16.57 -2.85
C ALA A 76 8.62 18.07 -2.85
N MET A 77 7.36 18.41 -3.18
CA MET A 77 6.84 19.77 -3.16
C MET A 77 6.23 20.16 -1.81
N ASP A 78 5.97 19.18 -0.92
CA ASP A 78 5.48 19.43 0.42
C ASP A 78 6.64 19.98 1.29
N GLU A 79 6.48 21.19 1.82
CA GLU A 79 7.46 21.80 2.73
C GLU A 79 7.48 21.02 4.05
N PRO A 80 8.65 20.80 4.69
CA PRO A 80 8.70 20.17 6.00
C PRO A 80 7.85 21.00 6.97
N PRO A 81 7.05 20.36 7.85
CA PRO A 81 6.35 21.08 8.92
C PRO A 81 7.39 21.90 9.69
N SER A 82 7.22 23.23 9.69
CA SER A 82 8.04 24.14 10.49
C SER A 82 8.00 23.65 11.94
N ALA A 83 9.16 23.21 12.44
CA ALA A 83 9.36 22.84 13.83
C ALA A 83 9.11 24.03 14.77
#